data_AF-M2Z9I0-F1
#
_entry.id   AF-M2Z9I0-F1
#
_cell.length_a   1.000
_cell.length_b   1.000
_cell.length_c   1.000
_cell.angle_alpha   90.00
_cell.angle_beta   90.00
_cell.angle_gamma   90.00
#
_symmetry.space_group_name_H-M   'P 1'
#
loop_
_entity.id
_entity.type
_entity.pdbx_description
1 polymer ?
#
loop_
_entity_poly.entity_id
_entity_poly.type
_entity_poly.pdbx_seq_one_letter_code
_entity_poly.pdbx_strand_id
1 'polypeptide(L)'
;MRKFWDSFCDFDSKQKDGAKAKAAGNPFQAEESGEWTELVEKFSTRRFEMMSSVTREHIESVGKTYRTCGCCGMTGSGLLACGGSRKVMYCNKMCQKAAWKEHKKAIELRSLAVRASEANLAQLPPEIFELIAKKIDRVDLLSLRQTSRECADKVFRTYCSTLFPRIQVSMSHEGKNSLDRAINIAQHPVFGALIREFTIAIDDCMTCFKSETSRRGEDGRVLQKRFIIRQKLAQLFNSLRATGNNFDVQILARQGCKCSGQHHQQHCSDMAPTTRRNLIDILEQMRRSDLPVPNLEIGNSRWTFTTQKLRDYEIQVYGNAFRNLKSLKLFISELVADTHNQDAGSGLLMPVIAAAPDLEVLHVIHALPGCGGCRLRGLNLHRIASAIFAAKFRSLKKLHLESLGIRGRPLASFLKEHETTLEKISIKRGFLRVEELHPDQVQDRTALEVLKEMSGFQGLEVDDVFEDRFQKSKRAA
;
A
#
# COMPACT_ATOMS: atom_id res chain seq x y z
N MET A 1 -27.60 -11.73 -6.88
CA MET A 1 -26.26 -12.37 -6.77
C MET A 1 -25.85 -13.14 -8.01
N ARG A 2 -26.61 -14.12 -8.53
CA ARG A 2 -26.21 -14.94 -9.70
C ARG A 2 -25.86 -14.14 -10.97
N LYS A 3 -26.74 -13.25 -11.46
CA LYS A 3 -26.48 -12.39 -12.64
C LYS A 3 -25.30 -11.43 -12.46
N PHE A 4 -25.02 -11.03 -11.23
CA PHE A 4 -23.86 -10.20 -10.88
C PHE A 4 -22.57 -11.03 -10.85
N TRP A 5 -22.65 -12.27 -10.37
CA TRP A 5 -21.54 -13.23 -10.36
C TRP A 5 -21.02 -13.50 -11.77
N ASP A 6 -21.95 -13.70 -12.71
CA ASP A 6 -21.61 -13.92 -14.12
C ASP A 6 -20.94 -12.66 -14.72
N SER A 7 -21.41 -11.46 -14.36
CA SER A 7 -20.81 -10.19 -14.80
C SER A 7 -19.44 -9.89 -14.19
N PHE A 8 -19.19 -10.31 -12.94
CA PHE A 8 -17.89 -10.15 -12.27
C PHE A 8 -16.86 -11.18 -12.78
N CYS A 9 -17.27 -12.43 -13.03
CA CYS A 9 -16.41 -13.44 -13.66
C CYS A 9 -16.03 -13.05 -15.10
N ASP A 10 -16.95 -12.44 -15.85
CA ASP A 10 -16.64 -11.82 -17.15
C ASP A 10 -15.66 -10.66 -17.04
N PHE A 11 -15.72 -9.88 -15.95
CA PHE A 11 -14.80 -8.77 -15.69
C PHE A 11 -13.36 -9.25 -15.41
N ASP A 12 -13.20 -10.28 -14.57
CA ASP A 12 -11.89 -10.92 -14.30
C ASP A 12 -11.31 -11.60 -15.55
N SER A 13 -12.17 -12.19 -16.39
CA SER A 13 -11.76 -12.84 -17.65
C SER A 13 -11.28 -11.80 -18.68
N LYS A 14 -11.98 -10.67 -18.82
CA LYS A 14 -11.55 -9.54 -19.66
C LYS A 14 -10.24 -8.89 -19.19
N GLN A 15 -9.91 -8.97 -17.89
CA GLN A 15 -8.60 -8.57 -17.39
C GLN A 15 -7.48 -9.47 -17.91
N LYS A 16 -7.69 -10.80 -17.95
CA LYS A 16 -6.71 -11.76 -18.50
C LYS A 16 -6.50 -11.55 -20.00
N ASP A 17 -7.55 -11.27 -20.76
CA ASP A 17 -7.44 -11.04 -22.21
C ASP A 17 -6.79 -9.68 -22.55
N GLY A 18 -7.09 -8.63 -21.77
CA GLY A 18 -6.43 -7.33 -21.88
C GLY A 18 -4.95 -7.35 -21.47
N ALA A 19 -4.56 -8.26 -20.56
CA ALA A 19 -3.16 -8.48 -20.19
C ALA A 19 -2.39 -9.27 -21.28
N LYS A 20 -3.02 -10.27 -21.91
CA LYS A 20 -2.42 -10.99 -23.05
C LYS A 20 -2.23 -10.12 -24.29
N ALA A 21 -3.14 -9.17 -24.55
CA ALA A 21 -3.01 -8.24 -25.68
C ALA A 21 -1.95 -7.13 -25.48
N LYS A 22 -1.39 -6.97 -24.27
CA LYS A 22 -0.37 -5.95 -23.94
C LYS A 22 1.05 -6.52 -23.75
N ALA A 23 1.26 -7.81 -23.99
CA ALA A 23 2.58 -8.44 -23.89
C ALA A 23 3.55 -8.08 -25.05
N ALA A 24 3.14 -7.24 -26.02
CA ALA A 24 3.98 -6.83 -27.14
C ALA A 24 4.66 -5.45 -26.99
N GLY A 25 4.73 -4.86 -25.78
CA GLY A 25 5.31 -3.52 -25.65
C GLY A 25 5.55 -3.01 -24.23
N ASN A 26 6.05 -3.84 -23.32
CA ASN A 26 6.48 -3.37 -22.00
C ASN A 26 7.73 -4.12 -21.50
N PRO A 27 8.94 -3.61 -21.77
CA PRO A 27 10.15 -4.17 -21.20
C PRO A 27 10.34 -3.56 -19.81
N PHE A 28 9.70 -4.13 -18.78
CA PHE A 28 10.21 -4.14 -17.39
C PHE A 28 9.26 -4.90 -16.44
N GLN A 29 9.27 -6.23 -16.57
CA GLN A 29 9.08 -7.15 -15.44
C GLN A 29 10.22 -8.19 -15.40
N ALA A 30 11.41 -7.79 -15.84
CA ALA A 30 12.59 -8.63 -15.81
C ALA A 30 13.76 -7.75 -15.37
N GLU A 31 14.17 -7.89 -14.12
CA GLU A 31 15.60 -7.74 -13.77
C GLU A 31 16.01 -8.34 -12.41
N GLU A 32 15.14 -9.07 -11.70
CA GLU A 32 15.57 -9.93 -10.57
C GLU A 32 15.10 -11.39 -10.64
N SER A 33 14.64 -11.86 -11.81
CA SER A 33 14.20 -13.27 -11.97
C SER A 33 14.67 -13.95 -13.25
N GLY A 34 15.61 -13.36 -13.99
CA GLY A 34 16.06 -13.88 -15.30
C GLY A 34 16.54 -15.34 -15.25
N GLU A 35 17.20 -15.75 -14.17
CA GLU A 35 17.62 -17.14 -13.97
C GLU A 35 16.46 -18.09 -13.71
N TRP A 36 15.43 -17.66 -12.97
CA TRP A 36 14.30 -18.54 -12.61
C TRP A 36 13.31 -18.73 -13.74
N THR A 37 13.03 -17.71 -14.54
CA THR A 37 12.15 -17.85 -15.71
C THR A 37 12.79 -18.72 -16.78
N GLU A 38 14.10 -18.59 -17.02
CA GLU A 38 14.81 -19.45 -17.96
C GLU A 38 14.94 -20.89 -17.43
N LEU A 39 15.12 -21.10 -16.11
CA LEU A 39 15.10 -22.43 -15.50
C LEU A 39 13.72 -23.07 -15.53
N VAL A 40 12.65 -22.33 -15.25
CA VAL A 40 11.26 -22.82 -15.27
C VAL A 40 10.82 -23.10 -16.70
N GLU A 41 11.21 -22.28 -17.68
CA GLU A 41 10.92 -22.51 -19.10
C GLU A 41 11.76 -23.68 -19.63
N LYS A 42 13.06 -23.79 -19.29
CA LYS A 42 13.89 -24.98 -19.60
C LYS A 42 13.36 -26.24 -18.91
N PHE A 43 12.86 -26.16 -17.67
CA PHE A 43 12.24 -27.30 -16.98
C PHE A 43 10.90 -27.68 -17.60
N SER A 44 10.09 -26.71 -17.99
CA SER A 44 8.77 -26.93 -18.60
C SER A 44 8.92 -27.52 -19.99
N THR A 45 9.84 -26.99 -20.81
CA THR A 45 10.09 -27.45 -22.18
C THR A 45 10.83 -28.79 -22.20
N ARG A 46 11.83 -29.04 -21.34
CA ARG A 46 12.42 -30.39 -21.21
C ARG A 46 11.43 -31.42 -20.66
N ARG A 47 10.57 -31.05 -19.71
CA ARG A 47 9.54 -31.97 -19.21
C ARG A 47 8.46 -32.24 -20.27
N PHE A 48 8.16 -31.28 -21.12
CA PHE A 48 7.21 -31.45 -22.23
C PHE A 48 7.83 -32.28 -23.37
N GLU A 49 9.10 -32.08 -23.73
CA GLU A 49 9.81 -32.88 -24.75
C GLU A 49 10.15 -34.31 -24.27
N MET A 50 10.47 -34.48 -22.98
CA MET A 50 10.73 -35.80 -22.38
C MET A 50 9.43 -36.60 -22.14
N MET A 51 8.27 -35.94 -22.06
CA MET A 51 6.97 -36.62 -21.99
C MET A 51 6.21 -36.70 -23.32
N SER A 52 6.52 -35.88 -24.32
CA SER A 52 5.88 -35.92 -25.65
C SER A 52 6.54 -36.91 -26.61
N SER A 53 7.81 -37.24 -26.40
CA SER A 53 8.52 -38.29 -27.17
C SER A 53 8.25 -39.71 -26.69
N VAL A 54 7.57 -39.85 -25.54
CA VAL A 54 7.15 -41.14 -25.02
C VAL A 54 5.64 -41.23 -25.13
N THR A 55 5.14 -41.60 -26.31
CA THR A 55 3.72 -41.89 -26.47
C THR A 55 3.34 -43.00 -25.49
N ARG A 56 2.13 -42.92 -24.93
CA ARG A 56 1.56 -43.99 -24.08
C ARG A 56 1.68 -45.36 -24.75
N GLU A 57 1.60 -45.38 -26.08
CA GLU A 57 1.79 -46.55 -26.94
C GLU A 57 3.22 -47.09 -26.93
N HIS A 58 4.26 -46.25 -26.81
CA HIS A 58 5.65 -46.67 -26.68
C HIS A 58 5.96 -47.25 -25.28
N ILE A 59 5.44 -46.66 -24.20
CA ILE A 59 5.54 -47.28 -22.85
C ILE A 59 4.77 -48.60 -22.78
N GLU A 60 3.60 -48.68 -23.41
CA GLU A 60 2.81 -49.91 -23.45
C GLU A 60 3.42 -50.98 -24.38
N SER A 61 4.23 -50.61 -25.39
CA SER A 61 4.93 -51.57 -26.26
C SER A 61 6.21 -52.13 -25.64
N VAL A 62 7.07 -51.29 -25.03
CA VAL A 62 8.28 -51.73 -24.32
C VAL A 62 7.93 -52.37 -22.96
N GLY A 63 6.84 -51.95 -22.32
CA GLY A 63 6.35 -52.53 -21.07
C GLY A 63 5.60 -53.86 -21.23
N LYS A 64 5.39 -54.38 -22.45
CA LYS A 64 4.82 -55.72 -22.67
C LYS A 64 5.87 -56.82 -22.67
N THR A 65 7.12 -56.53 -23.05
CA THR A 65 8.21 -57.51 -23.17
C THR A 65 8.90 -57.87 -21.86
N TYR A 66 8.70 -57.10 -20.77
CA TYR A 66 9.36 -57.32 -19.47
C TYR A 66 8.41 -57.48 -18.28
N ARG A 67 7.16 -57.88 -18.50
CA ARG A 67 6.24 -58.12 -17.38
C ARG A 67 6.65 -59.39 -16.64
N THR A 68 6.86 -59.27 -15.34
CA THR A 68 7.16 -60.39 -14.43
C THR A 68 5.91 -60.80 -13.65
N CYS A 69 5.83 -62.08 -13.28
CA CYS A 69 4.81 -62.58 -12.38
C CYS A 69 5.02 -61.96 -11.00
N GLY A 70 4.01 -61.27 -10.45
CA GLY A 70 4.08 -60.63 -9.13
C GLY A 70 4.17 -61.60 -7.94
N CYS A 71 4.30 -62.91 -8.17
CA CYS A 71 4.49 -63.92 -7.14
C CYS A 71 5.84 -64.66 -7.29
N CYS A 72 6.19 -65.10 -8.50
CA CYS A 72 7.37 -65.95 -8.74
C CYS A 72 8.44 -65.31 -9.64
N GLY A 73 8.22 -64.07 -10.11
CA GLY A 73 9.20 -63.33 -10.92
C GLY A 73 9.31 -63.77 -12.39
N MET A 74 8.67 -64.86 -12.82
CA MET A 74 8.76 -65.34 -14.21
C MET A 74 8.27 -64.29 -15.22
N THR A 75 9.04 -64.07 -16.29
CA THR A 75 8.65 -63.25 -17.44
C THR A 75 7.93 -64.07 -18.50
N GLY A 76 6.99 -63.48 -19.22
CA GLY A 76 6.34 -64.17 -20.34
C GLY A 76 5.16 -63.42 -20.95
N SER A 77 4.82 -63.75 -22.20
CA SER A 77 3.73 -63.13 -22.95
C SER A 77 2.32 -63.59 -22.54
N GLY A 78 2.21 -64.61 -21.67
CA GLY A 78 0.94 -65.23 -21.24
C GLY A 78 0.49 -64.91 -19.81
N LEU A 79 1.00 -63.84 -19.19
CA LEU A 79 0.61 -63.51 -17.81
C LEU A 79 -0.85 -63.01 -17.73
N LEU A 80 -1.59 -63.49 -16.73
CA LEU A 80 -2.95 -63.08 -16.39
C LEU A 80 -2.92 -61.77 -15.58
N ALA A 81 -3.64 -60.75 -16.03
CA ALA A 81 -3.81 -59.51 -15.28
C ALA A 81 -4.71 -59.73 -14.05
N CYS A 82 -4.36 -59.12 -12.92
CA CYS A 82 -5.23 -59.08 -11.75
C CYS A 82 -6.57 -58.41 -12.09
N GLY A 83 -7.70 -59.07 -11.80
CA GLY A 83 -9.04 -58.53 -12.09
C GLY A 83 -9.37 -57.22 -11.37
N GLY A 84 -8.80 -56.99 -10.16
CA GLY A 84 -9.03 -55.78 -9.37
C GLY A 84 -8.19 -54.58 -9.81
N SER A 85 -6.86 -54.75 -9.91
CA SER A 85 -5.93 -53.64 -10.18
C SER A 85 -5.55 -53.49 -11.66
N ARG A 86 -5.61 -54.57 -12.44
CA ARG A 86 -5.09 -54.72 -13.82
C ARG A 86 -3.62 -54.33 -14.02
N LYS A 87 -2.87 -54.09 -12.94
CA LYS A 87 -1.47 -53.61 -12.97
C LYS A 87 -0.47 -54.71 -12.67
N VAL A 88 -0.80 -55.63 -11.77
CA VAL A 88 0.03 -56.80 -11.46
C VAL A 88 -0.43 -57.97 -12.33
N MET A 89 0.53 -58.70 -12.86
CA MET A 89 0.32 -59.84 -13.75
C MET A 89 0.82 -61.12 -13.06
N TYR A 90 0.21 -62.27 -13.36
CA TYR A 90 0.55 -63.57 -12.77
C TYR A 90 0.61 -64.66 -13.83
N CYS A 91 1.53 -65.62 -13.72
CA CYS A 91 1.62 -66.70 -14.71
C CYS A 91 0.42 -67.65 -14.68
N ASN A 92 -0.26 -67.77 -13.55
CA ASN A 92 -1.46 -68.61 -13.38
C ASN A 92 -2.27 -68.20 -12.13
N LYS A 93 -3.44 -68.84 -11.96
CA LYS A 93 -4.34 -68.61 -10.81
C LYS A 93 -3.71 -68.98 -9.45
N MET A 94 -2.75 -69.91 -9.41
CA MET A 94 -2.07 -70.31 -8.17
C MET A 94 -1.17 -69.18 -7.66
N CYS A 95 -0.33 -68.62 -8.53
CA CYS A 95 0.49 -67.44 -8.22
C CYS A 95 -0.35 -66.22 -7.85
N GLN A 96 -1.49 -66.01 -8.52
CA GLN A 96 -2.42 -64.94 -8.15
C GLN A 96 -2.98 -65.13 -6.72
N LYS A 97 -3.42 -66.35 -6.36
CA LYS A 97 -3.94 -66.65 -5.02
C LYS A 97 -2.86 -66.54 -3.93
N ALA A 98 -1.64 -67.01 -4.20
CA ALA A 98 -0.52 -66.95 -3.26
C ALA A 98 -0.14 -65.50 -2.92
N ALA A 99 -0.01 -64.64 -3.93
CA ALA A 99 0.30 -63.22 -3.75
C ALA A 99 -0.91 -62.36 -3.33
N TRP A 100 -2.13 -62.92 -3.28
CA TRP A 100 -3.36 -62.14 -3.07
C TRP A 100 -3.40 -61.42 -1.72
N LYS A 101 -2.88 -62.05 -0.64
CA LYS A 101 -2.91 -61.46 0.71
C LYS A 101 -2.15 -60.13 0.79
N GLU A 102 -0.99 -60.06 0.15
CA GLU A 102 -0.17 -58.84 0.09
C GLU A 102 -0.69 -57.87 -0.97
N HIS A 103 -1.06 -58.38 -2.15
CA HIS A 103 -1.56 -57.57 -3.23
C HIS A 103 -2.87 -56.84 -2.86
N LYS A 104 -3.80 -57.51 -2.17
CA LYS A 104 -5.06 -56.91 -1.72
C LYS A 104 -4.83 -55.70 -0.82
N LYS A 105 -3.90 -55.79 0.14
CA LYS A 105 -3.53 -54.66 1.01
C LYS A 105 -3.01 -53.48 0.19
N ALA A 106 -2.17 -53.73 -0.81
CA ALA A 106 -1.67 -52.68 -1.70
C ALA A 106 -2.78 -52.04 -2.55
N ILE A 107 -3.77 -52.82 -3.00
CA ILE A 107 -4.96 -52.29 -3.70
C ILE A 107 -5.78 -51.41 -2.77
N GLU A 108 -6.06 -51.87 -1.55
CA GLU A 108 -6.85 -51.12 -0.56
C GLU A 108 -6.17 -49.80 -0.20
N LEU A 109 -4.86 -49.82 0.11
CA LEU A 109 -4.08 -48.61 0.37
C LEU A 109 -4.09 -47.65 -0.82
N ARG A 110 -3.96 -48.18 -2.04
CA ARG A 110 -4.04 -47.34 -3.24
C ARG A 110 -5.44 -46.76 -3.43
N SER A 111 -6.50 -47.52 -3.16
CA SER A 111 -7.87 -47.02 -3.25
C SER A 111 -8.15 -45.93 -2.22
N LEU A 112 -7.59 -46.06 -1.01
CA LEU A 112 -7.63 -45.02 0.02
C LEU A 112 -6.81 -43.80 -0.40
N ALA A 113 -5.63 -43.98 -0.98
CA ALA A 113 -4.81 -42.88 -1.48
C ALA A 113 -5.46 -42.17 -2.67
N VAL A 114 -6.11 -42.91 -3.58
CA VAL A 114 -6.88 -42.34 -4.69
C VAL A 114 -8.06 -41.54 -4.14
N ARG A 115 -8.83 -42.09 -3.20
CA ARG A 115 -9.93 -41.37 -2.53
C ARG A 115 -9.45 -40.15 -1.74
N ALA A 116 -8.29 -40.23 -1.11
CA ALA A 116 -7.66 -39.09 -0.42
C ALA A 116 -7.13 -38.05 -1.41
N SER A 117 -6.65 -38.46 -2.59
CA SER A 117 -6.25 -37.55 -3.67
C SER A 117 -7.45 -36.97 -4.43
N GLU A 118 -8.60 -37.65 -4.39
CA GLU A 118 -9.90 -37.18 -4.88
C GLU A 118 -10.66 -36.33 -3.84
N ALA A 119 -10.09 -36.14 -2.64
CA ALA A 119 -10.56 -35.15 -1.69
C ALA A 119 -10.27 -33.76 -2.28
N ASN A 120 -11.13 -33.35 -3.20
CA ASN A 120 -11.08 -32.05 -3.83
C ASN A 120 -11.21 -31.00 -2.73
N LEU A 121 -10.53 -29.86 -2.88
CA LEU A 121 -10.71 -28.68 -2.02
C LEU A 121 -12.21 -28.36 -1.81
N ALA A 122 -13.03 -28.61 -2.83
CA ALA A 122 -14.48 -28.50 -2.79
C ALA A 122 -15.16 -29.36 -1.69
N GLN A 123 -14.61 -30.49 -1.28
CA GLN A 123 -15.22 -31.34 -0.24
C GLN A 123 -14.89 -30.89 1.18
N LEU A 124 -13.96 -29.94 1.36
CA LEU A 124 -13.64 -29.44 2.69
C LEU A 124 -14.84 -28.67 3.28
N PRO A 125 -15.12 -28.83 4.59
CA PRO A 125 -16.08 -28.00 5.29
C PRO A 125 -15.73 -26.50 5.16
N PRO A 126 -16.73 -25.61 5.05
CA PRO A 126 -16.49 -24.16 4.92
C PRO A 126 -15.55 -23.59 5.97
N GLU A 127 -15.58 -24.11 7.21
CA GLU A 127 -14.76 -23.64 8.33
C GLU A 127 -13.27 -23.90 8.10
N ILE A 128 -12.92 -25.09 7.60
CA ILE A 128 -11.54 -25.45 7.25
C ILE A 128 -11.10 -24.62 6.04
N PHE A 129 -12.00 -24.41 5.09
CA PHE A 129 -11.73 -23.58 3.91
C PHE A 129 -11.46 -22.12 4.29
N GLU A 130 -12.23 -21.55 5.22
CA GLU A 130 -11.99 -20.20 5.74
C GLU A 130 -10.66 -20.10 6.48
N LEU A 131 -10.26 -21.13 7.25
CA LEU A 131 -8.96 -21.15 7.93
C LEU A 131 -7.80 -21.15 6.92
N ILE A 132 -7.90 -21.94 5.85
CA ILE A 132 -6.92 -21.93 4.75
C ILE A 132 -6.88 -20.53 4.11
N ALA A 133 -8.05 -19.97 3.77
CA ALA A 133 -8.16 -18.66 3.16
C ALA A 133 -7.59 -17.52 4.02
N LYS A 134 -7.62 -17.65 5.35
CA LYS A 134 -7.02 -16.68 6.29
C LYS A 134 -5.49 -16.79 6.40
N LYS A 135 -4.89 -17.91 5.95
CA LYS A 135 -3.45 -18.19 6.07
C LYS A 135 -2.68 -18.00 4.77
N ILE A 136 -3.35 -18.05 3.63
CA ILE A 136 -2.75 -17.77 2.32
C ILE A 136 -2.67 -16.26 2.06
N ASP A 137 -1.78 -15.86 1.16
CA ASP A 137 -1.64 -14.46 0.78
C ASP A 137 -2.77 -13.97 -0.13
N ARG A 138 -2.76 -12.68 -0.47
CA ARG A 138 -3.78 -12.04 -1.31
C ARG A 138 -3.83 -12.61 -2.74
N VAL A 139 -2.69 -12.99 -3.30
CA VAL A 139 -2.57 -13.48 -4.68
C VAL A 139 -3.10 -14.91 -4.74
N ASP A 140 -2.71 -15.75 -3.79
CA ASP A 140 -3.20 -17.12 -3.68
C ASP A 140 -4.69 -17.18 -3.35
N LEU A 141 -5.20 -16.23 -2.57
CA LEU A 141 -6.63 -16.12 -2.29
C LEU A 141 -7.47 -15.86 -3.55
N LEU A 142 -6.94 -15.07 -4.50
CA LEU A 142 -7.55 -14.87 -5.81
C LEU A 142 -7.53 -16.18 -6.62
N SER A 143 -6.39 -16.86 -6.65
CA SER A 143 -6.24 -18.16 -7.34
C SER A 143 -7.17 -19.24 -6.78
N LEU A 144 -7.28 -19.32 -5.46
CA LEU A 144 -8.16 -20.25 -4.76
C LEU A 144 -9.63 -19.98 -5.09
N ARG A 145 -10.03 -18.70 -5.13
CA ARG A 145 -11.36 -18.28 -5.59
C ARG A 145 -11.62 -18.68 -7.04
N GLN A 146 -10.62 -18.58 -7.92
CA GLN A 146 -10.76 -18.91 -9.34
C GLN A 146 -10.78 -20.42 -9.63
N THR A 147 -10.44 -21.27 -8.65
CA THR A 147 -10.32 -22.72 -8.85
C THR A 147 -11.67 -23.40 -9.15
N SER A 148 -12.74 -22.98 -8.46
CA SER A 148 -14.10 -23.46 -8.72
C SER A 148 -15.14 -22.50 -8.14
N ARG A 149 -16.39 -22.59 -8.60
CA ARG A 149 -17.50 -21.81 -8.04
C ARG A 149 -17.74 -22.10 -6.56
N GLU A 150 -17.66 -23.36 -6.15
CA GLU A 150 -17.85 -23.75 -4.75
C GLU A 150 -16.72 -23.22 -3.85
N CYS A 151 -15.47 -23.29 -4.33
CA CYS A 151 -14.35 -22.64 -3.64
C CYS A 151 -14.61 -21.14 -3.48
N ALA A 152 -15.12 -20.48 -4.53
CA ALA A 152 -15.39 -19.06 -4.51
C ALA A 152 -16.48 -18.66 -3.50
N ASP A 153 -17.55 -19.46 -3.40
CA ASP A 153 -18.61 -19.25 -2.41
C ASP A 153 -18.07 -19.47 -0.98
N LYS A 154 -17.24 -20.49 -0.75
CA LYS A 154 -16.63 -20.79 0.56
C LYS A 154 -15.63 -19.73 1.01
N VAL A 155 -14.84 -19.14 0.11
CA VAL A 155 -13.91 -18.05 0.48
C VAL A 155 -14.55 -16.69 0.50
N PHE A 156 -15.79 -16.54 0.03
CA PHE A 156 -16.35 -15.23 -0.30
C PHE A 156 -16.20 -14.23 0.86
N ARG A 157 -16.52 -14.65 2.08
CA ARG A 157 -16.39 -13.80 3.28
C ARG A 157 -14.94 -13.35 3.52
N THR A 158 -14.00 -14.30 3.60
CA THR A 158 -12.58 -14.02 3.83
C THR A 158 -11.99 -13.18 2.69
N TYR A 159 -12.32 -13.53 1.45
CA TYR A 159 -11.97 -12.76 0.25
C TYR A 159 -12.41 -11.30 0.38
N CYS A 160 -13.67 -11.08 0.76
CA CYS A 160 -14.22 -9.75 0.91
C CYS A 160 -13.51 -8.94 2.01
N SER A 161 -13.34 -9.54 3.20
CA SER A 161 -12.68 -8.90 4.33
C SER A 161 -11.17 -8.68 4.13
N THR A 162 -10.53 -9.41 3.22
CA THR A 162 -9.08 -9.29 2.98
C THR A 162 -8.75 -8.27 1.90
N LEU A 163 -9.57 -8.16 0.85
CA LEU A 163 -9.24 -7.35 -0.34
C LEU A 163 -9.91 -5.99 -0.38
N PHE A 164 -11.13 -5.84 0.15
CA PHE A 164 -11.89 -4.60 0.06
C PHE A 164 -11.78 -3.62 1.26
N PRO A 165 -11.12 -3.92 2.40
CA PRO A 165 -10.90 -2.88 3.40
C PRO A 165 -10.13 -1.67 2.88
N ARG A 166 -9.31 -1.87 1.85
CA ARG A 166 -8.44 -0.85 1.26
C ARG A 166 -8.81 -0.61 -0.19
N ILE A 167 -9.13 0.65 -0.53
CA ILE A 167 -9.26 1.08 -1.92
C ILE A 167 -8.15 2.05 -2.25
N GLN A 168 -7.51 1.84 -3.40
CA GLN A 168 -6.52 2.76 -3.95
C GLN A 168 -7.03 3.38 -5.25
N VAL A 169 -6.96 4.71 -5.34
CA VAL A 169 -7.33 5.50 -6.51
C VAL A 169 -6.12 6.25 -7.02
N SER A 170 -5.85 6.19 -8.32
CA SER A 170 -4.85 7.02 -8.97
C SER A 170 -5.52 8.19 -9.72
N MET A 171 -4.97 9.40 -9.53
CA MET A 171 -5.40 10.62 -10.23
C MET A 171 -4.66 10.90 -11.54
N SER A 172 -4.06 9.88 -12.17
CA SER A 172 -3.36 10.04 -13.44
C SER A 172 -4.30 10.33 -14.62
N HIS A 173 -3.75 10.54 -15.83
CA HIS A 173 -4.54 10.69 -17.07
C HIS A 173 -5.47 9.50 -17.34
N GLU A 174 -5.06 8.29 -16.93
CA GLU A 174 -5.88 7.06 -16.99
C GLU A 174 -6.80 6.91 -15.75
N GLY A 175 -6.66 7.82 -14.78
CA GLY A 175 -7.35 7.83 -13.50
C GLY A 175 -8.88 7.91 -13.61
N LYS A 176 -9.44 8.26 -14.78
CA LYS A 176 -10.89 8.17 -15.03
C LYS A 176 -11.41 6.77 -14.69
N ASN A 177 -10.69 5.73 -15.11
CA ASN A 177 -11.05 4.34 -14.89
C ASN A 177 -10.82 3.91 -13.43
N SER A 178 -9.81 4.49 -12.78
CA SER A 178 -9.50 4.21 -11.37
C SER A 178 -10.57 4.76 -10.44
N LEU A 179 -11.02 6.01 -10.66
CA LEU A 179 -12.14 6.60 -9.93
C LEU A 179 -13.45 5.86 -10.19
N ASP A 180 -13.77 5.51 -11.44
CA ASP A 180 -15.00 4.73 -11.74
C ASP A 180 -14.99 3.38 -11.03
N ARG A 181 -13.85 2.69 -11.03
CA ARG A 181 -13.70 1.43 -10.31
C ARG A 181 -13.94 1.61 -8.81
N ALA A 182 -13.33 2.62 -8.20
CA ALA A 182 -13.53 2.91 -6.78
C ALA A 182 -14.98 3.27 -6.45
N ILE A 183 -15.65 4.06 -7.31
CA ILE A 183 -17.07 4.38 -7.17
C ILE A 183 -17.91 3.11 -7.22
N ASN A 184 -17.68 2.24 -8.20
CA ASN A 184 -18.43 0.99 -8.35
C ASN A 184 -18.25 0.06 -7.14
N ILE A 185 -17.04 0.01 -6.56
CA ILE A 185 -16.78 -0.77 -5.34
C ILE A 185 -17.49 -0.13 -4.14
N ALA A 186 -17.40 1.20 -3.98
CA ALA A 186 -18.03 1.93 -2.88
C ALA A 186 -19.56 1.87 -2.90
N GLN A 187 -20.16 1.88 -4.10
CA GLN A 187 -21.61 1.75 -4.29
C GLN A 187 -22.12 0.32 -4.10
N HIS A 188 -21.23 -0.68 -4.12
CA HIS A 188 -21.65 -2.06 -3.97
C HIS A 188 -22.08 -2.32 -2.51
N PRO A 189 -23.27 -2.90 -2.26
CA PRO A 189 -23.82 -3.02 -0.90
C PRO A 189 -22.95 -3.88 0.04
N VAL A 190 -22.33 -4.93 -0.49
CA VAL A 190 -21.41 -5.79 0.29
C VAL A 190 -20.01 -5.17 0.41
N PHE A 191 -19.33 -4.89 -0.72
CA PHE A 191 -17.95 -4.41 -0.69
C PHE A 191 -17.81 -3.00 -0.11
N GLY A 192 -18.75 -2.10 -0.42
CA GLY A 192 -18.77 -0.73 0.11
C GLY A 192 -18.78 -0.71 1.63
N ALA A 193 -19.62 -1.54 2.25
CA ALA A 193 -19.74 -1.66 3.70
C ALA A 193 -18.46 -2.18 4.39
N LEU A 194 -17.52 -2.77 3.64
CA LEU A 194 -16.26 -3.30 4.16
C LEU A 194 -15.08 -2.34 4.04
N ILE A 195 -15.20 -1.25 3.29
CA ILE A 195 -14.12 -0.28 3.10
C ILE A 195 -13.84 0.44 4.42
N ARG A 196 -12.58 0.52 4.81
CA ARG A 196 -12.12 1.21 6.03
C ARG A 196 -10.98 2.19 5.75
N GLU A 197 -10.20 1.94 4.71
CA GLU A 197 -9.03 2.72 4.36
C GLU A 197 -9.07 3.06 2.87
N PHE A 198 -8.70 4.29 2.56
CA PHE A 198 -8.79 4.85 1.23
C PHE A 198 -7.54 5.66 0.88
N THR A 199 -6.84 5.24 -0.16
CA THR A 199 -5.60 5.86 -0.62
C THR A 199 -5.80 6.56 -1.96
N ILE A 200 -5.57 7.88 -2.02
CA ILE A 200 -5.49 8.64 -3.27
C ILE A 200 -4.03 8.86 -3.63
N ALA A 201 -3.60 8.28 -4.74
CA ALA A 201 -2.32 8.53 -5.37
C ALA A 201 -2.42 9.69 -6.37
N ILE A 202 -1.82 10.84 -6.08
CA ILE A 202 -1.68 11.97 -7.00
C ILE A 202 -0.45 11.75 -7.88
N ASP A 203 -0.65 11.75 -9.20
CA ASP A 203 0.44 11.57 -10.16
C ASP A 203 0.95 12.93 -10.63
N ASP A 204 2.20 13.25 -10.27
CA ASP A 204 2.83 14.55 -10.56
C ASP A 204 3.31 14.66 -12.02
N CYS A 205 3.30 13.57 -12.80
CA CYS A 205 3.89 13.57 -14.15
C CYS A 205 3.02 14.23 -15.25
N MET A 206 1.84 14.74 -14.91
CA MET A 206 0.86 15.26 -15.88
C MET A 206 1.38 16.38 -16.78
N THR A 207 2.42 17.11 -16.36
CA THR A 207 2.95 18.28 -17.06
C THR A 207 4.35 18.08 -17.65
N CYS A 208 4.99 16.91 -17.49
CA CYS A 208 6.35 16.68 -18.01
C CYS A 208 6.42 16.54 -19.54
N PHE A 209 5.29 16.35 -20.22
CA PHE A 209 5.29 15.86 -21.60
C PHE A 209 5.06 16.90 -22.70
N LYS A 210 4.95 18.21 -22.41
CA LYS A 210 4.69 19.20 -23.48
C LYS A 210 5.47 20.50 -23.31
N SER A 211 6.24 20.82 -24.35
CA SER A 211 6.98 22.07 -24.50
C SER A 211 6.11 23.31 -24.32
N GLU A 212 6.67 24.38 -23.76
CA GLU A 212 5.98 25.62 -23.39
C GLU A 212 5.18 26.27 -24.53
N THR A 213 5.48 25.92 -25.78
CA THR A 213 4.78 26.37 -26.99
C THR A 213 3.31 25.95 -27.08
N SER A 214 2.83 24.98 -26.29
CA SER A 214 1.43 24.51 -26.33
C SER A 214 0.48 25.17 -25.30
N ARG A 215 0.95 26.09 -24.43
CA ARG A 215 0.18 26.54 -23.26
C ARG A 215 -1.09 27.37 -23.57
N ARG A 216 -1.17 28.07 -24.72
CA ARG A 216 -2.32 28.97 -24.99
C ARG A 216 -3.61 28.28 -25.45
N GLY A 217 -3.58 26.99 -25.82
CA GLY A 217 -4.75 26.24 -26.28
C GLY A 217 -5.24 25.13 -25.34
N GLU A 218 -4.50 24.82 -24.27
CA GLU A 218 -4.76 23.64 -23.43
C GLU A 218 -5.59 23.91 -22.16
N ASP A 219 -5.83 25.18 -21.80
CA ASP A 219 -6.54 25.54 -20.57
C ASP A 219 -7.95 24.95 -20.50
N GLY A 220 -8.71 24.98 -21.61
CA GLY A 220 -10.08 24.45 -21.63
C GLY A 220 -10.15 22.95 -21.34
N ARG A 221 -9.23 22.15 -21.90
CA ARG A 221 -9.20 20.69 -21.69
C ARG A 221 -8.76 20.33 -20.28
N VAL A 222 -7.80 21.07 -19.71
CA VAL A 222 -7.34 20.86 -18.33
C VAL A 222 -8.47 21.19 -17.34
N LEU A 223 -9.19 22.30 -17.54
CA LEU A 223 -10.34 22.67 -16.72
C LEU A 223 -11.47 21.65 -16.80
N GLN A 224 -11.81 21.18 -18.01
CA GLN A 224 -12.83 20.15 -18.21
C GLN A 224 -12.46 18.84 -17.50
N LYS A 225 -11.19 18.39 -17.62
CA LYS A 225 -10.72 17.18 -16.92
C LYS A 225 -10.80 17.35 -15.40
N ARG A 226 -10.39 18.50 -14.86
CA ARG A 226 -10.49 18.79 -13.42
C ARG A 226 -11.94 18.80 -12.95
N PHE A 227 -12.85 19.36 -13.74
CA PHE A 227 -14.28 19.32 -13.44
C PHE A 227 -14.79 17.87 -13.33
N ILE A 228 -14.45 17.01 -14.30
CA ILE A 228 -14.82 15.59 -14.27
C ILE A 228 -14.23 14.89 -13.04
N ILE A 229 -12.96 15.14 -12.70
CA ILE A 229 -12.33 14.55 -11.51
C ILE A 229 -13.05 14.99 -10.24
N ARG A 230 -13.35 16.29 -10.08
CA ARG A 230 -14.10 16.81 -8.92
C ARG A 230 -15.48 16.15 -8.80
N GLN A 231 -16.22 16.03 -9.89
CA GLN A 231 -17.52 15.37 -9.90
C GLN A 231 -17.42 13.91 -9.44
N LYS A 232 -16.41 13.18 -9.91
CA LYS A 232 -16.18 11.79 -9.52
C LYS A 232 -15.70 11.64 -8.08
N LEU A 233 -14.85 12.54 -7.60
CA LEU A 233 -14.46 12.57 -6.19
C LEU A 233 -15.69 12.82 -5.29
N ALA A 234 -16.56 13.75 -5.67
CA ALA A 234 -17.81 13.99 -4.96
C ALA A 234 -18.70 12.73 -4.94
N GLN A 235 -18.88 12.07 -6.09
CA GLN A 235 -19.65 10.83 -6.17
C GLN A 235 -19.05 9.72 -5.32
N LEU A 236 -17.72 9.57 -5.35
CA LEU A 236 -17.00 8.57 -4.56
C LEU A 236 -17.18 8.83 -3.07
N PHE A 237 -16.94 10.05 -2.60
CA PHE A 237 -17.07 10.36 -1.17
C PHE A 237 -18.50 10.29 -0.67
N ASN A 238 -19.49 10.68 -1.48
CA ASN A 238 -20.90 10.46 -1.13
C ASN A 238 -21.24 8.96 -1.02
N SER A 239 -20.67 8.13 -1.91
CA SER A 239 -20.85 6.68 -1.86
C SER A 239 -20.21 6.08 -0.61
N LEU A 240 -19.00 6.54 -0.24
CA LEU A 240 -18.32 6.12 0.99
C LEU A 240 -19.08 6.58 2.23
N ARG A 241 -19.55 7.84 2.28
CA ARG A 241 -20.37 8.38 3.37
C ARG A 241 -21.64 7.54 3.58
N ALA A 242 -22.31 7.12 2.50
CA ALA A 242 -23.50 6.30 2.55
C ALA A 242 -23.29 4.93 3.23
N THR A 243 -22.04 4.46 3.32
CA THR A 243 -21.72 3.20 4.04
C THR A 243 -21.75 3.36 5.57
N GLY A 244 -21.74 4.60 6.09
CA GLY A 244 -21.74 4.90 7.52
C GLY A 244 -20.46 4.56 8.27
N ASN A 245 -19.38 4.19 7.57
CA ASN A 245 -18.10 3.85 8.18
C ASN A 245 -17.24 5.10 8.42
N ASN A 246 -16.30 5.00 9.37
CA ASN A 246 -15.17 5.92 9.48
C ASN A 246 -14.05 5.47 8.55
N PHE A 247 -13.36 6.44 7.94
CA PHE A 247 -12.33 6.15 6.93
C PHE A 247 -10.97 6.71 7.32
N ASP A 248 -9.95 5.85 7.19
CA ASP A 248 -8.56 6.28 7.19
C ASP A 248 -8.20 6.70 5.77
N VAL A 249 -7.85 7.97 5.58
CA VAL A 249 -7.55 8.52 4.26
C VAL A 249 -6.05 8.77 4.13
N GLN A 250 -5.45 8.23 3.08
CA GLN A 250 -4.06 8.50 2.72
C GLN A 250 -4.03 9.24 1.38
N ILE A 251 -3.48 10.43 1.35
CA ILE A 251 -3.22 11.18 0.13
C ILE A 251 -1.72 11.10 -0.12
N LEU A 252 -1.34 10.21 -1.02
CA LEU A 252 0.05 9.97 -1.38
C LEU A 252 0.34 10.57 -2.74
N ALA A 253 1.53 11.11 -2.95
CA ALA A 253 1.98 11.26 -4.33
C ALA A 253 2.65 9.99 -4.83
N ARG A 254 2.52 9.76 -6.13
CA ARG A 254 3.20 8.65 -6.78
C ARG A 254 4.70 8.93 -6.81
N GLN A 255 5.48 8.04 -6.21
CA GLN A 255 6.94 8.16 -6.23
C GLN A 255 7.45 8.00 -7.67
N GLY A 256 8.12 9.05 -8.17
CA GLY A 256 9.00 8.97 -9.33
C GLY A 256 8.34 9.12 -10.70
N CYS A 257 8.37 10.32 -11.26
CA CYS A 257 8.59 10.43 -12.70
C CYS A 257 10.01 9.93 -12.98
N LYS A 258 10.16 8.89 -13.83
CA LYS A 258 11.44 8.40 -14.35
C LYS A 258 12.05 9.38 -15.38
N CYS A 259 11.92 10.67 -15.16
CA CYS A 259 12.56 11.65 -16.01
C CYS A 259 14.06 11.66 -15.66
N SER A 260 14.86 10.97 -16.48
CA SER A 260 16.29 10.66 -16.25
C SER A 260 17.25 11.83 -16.54
N GLY A 261 16.77 13.05 -16.74
CA GLY A 261 17.60 14.22 -17.03
C GLY A 261 17.70 15.21 -15.87
N GLN A 262 18.92 15.68 -15.55
CA GLN A 262 19.15 16.72 -14.53
C GLN A 262 18.34 18.00 -14.79
N HIS A 263 18.23 18.44 -16.05
CA HIS A 263 17.38 19.58 -16.43
C HIS A 263 15.88 19.35 -16.18
N HIS A 264 15.43 18.10 -16.16
CA HIS A 264 14.03 17.77 -15.89
C HIS A 264 13.70 17.75 -14.40
N GLN A 265 14.69 17.53 -13.52
CA GLN A 265 14.45 17.60 -12.07
C GLN A 265 14.05 19.00 -11.63
N GLN A 266 14.70 20.03 -12.19
CA GLN A 266 14.40 21.42 -11.89
C GLN A 266 13.00 21.84 -12.39
N HIS A 267 12.58 21.33 -13.56
CA HIS A 267 11.22 21.51 -14.04
C HIS A 267 10.16 20.72 -13.24
N CYS A 268 10.52 19.58 -12.65
CA CYS A 268 9.60 18.83 -11.78
C CYS A 268 9.35 19.53 -10.45
N SER A 269 10.32 20.29 -9.90
CA SER A 269 10.10 21.13 -8.72
C SER A 269 9.06 22.24 -8.97
N ASP A 270 8.96 22.76 -10.19
CA ASP A 270 7.96 23.78 -10.57
C ASP A 270 6.53 23.21 -10.71
N MET A 271 6.34 21.90 -10.60
CA MET A 271 5.02 21.25 -10.72
C MET A 271 4.15 21.30 -9.45
N ALA A 272 4.67 21.88 -8.38
CA ALA A 272 3.95 22.12 -7.12
C ALA A 272 2.52 22.72 -7.29
N PRO A 273 2.23 23.62 -8.25
CA PRO A 273 0.90 24.23 -8.36
C PRO A 273 -0.22 23.23 -8.74
N THR A 274 0.05 22.28 -9.63
CA THR A 274 -0.98 21.31 -10.07
C THR A 274 -1.31 20.33 -8.96
N THR A 275 -0.29 19.87 -8.24
CA THR A 275 -0.46 18.94 -7.15
C THR A 275 -1.14 19.58 -5.95
N ARG A 276 -0.77 20.83 -5.61
CA ARG A 276 -1.49 21.65 -4.63
C ARG A 276 -2.95 21.81 -5.00
N ARG A 277 -3.26 22.07 -6.28
CA ARG A 277 -4.63 22.17 -6.78
C ARG A 277 -5.41 20.86 -6.64
N ASN A 278 -4.80 19.72 -6.95
CA ASN A 278 -5.43 18.41 -6.78
C ASN A 278 -5.70 18.10 -5.30
N LEU A 279 -4.76 18.41 -4.41
CA LEU A 279 -4.96 18.27 -2.96
C LEU A 279 -6.14 19.13 -2.47
N ILE A 280 -6.21 20.40 -2.89
CA ILE A 280 -7.32 21.29 -2.56
C ILE A 280 -8.64 20.71 -3.08
N ASP A 281 -8.65 20.19 -4.32
CA ASP A 281 -9.84 19.59 -4.91
C ASP A 281 -10.32 18.37 -4.13
N ILE A 282 -9.41 17.51 -3.69
CA ILE A 282 -9.70 16.34 -2.85
C ILE A 282 -10.31 16.79 -1.52
N LEU A 283 -9.62 17.67 -0.79
CA LEU A 283 -10.05 18.11 0.54
C LEU A 283 -11.38 18.88 0.49
N GLU A 284 -11.60 19.69 -0.55
CA GLU A 284 -12.88 20.37 -0.76
C GLU A 284 -14.02 19.39 -1.04
N GLN A 285 -13.78 18.33 -1.82
CA GLN A 285 -14.83 17.31 -2.03
C GLN A 285 -15.07 16.48 -0.77
N MET A 286 -14.02 16.14 -0.01
CA MET A 286 -14.17 15.45 1.29
C MET A 286 -15.04 16.29 2.23
N ARG A 287 -14.74 17.58 2.34
CA ARG A 287 -15.53 18.55 3.12
C ARG A 287 -16.98 18.58 2.67
N ARG A 288 -17.25 18.75 1.37
CA ARG A 288 -18.63 18.83 0.84
C ARG A 288 -19.45 17.57 1.09
N SER A 289 -18.79 16.42 1.17
CA SER A 289 -19.45 15.14 1.44
C SER A 289 -19.67 14.86 2.92
N ASP A 290 -19.15 15.68 3.84
CA ASP A 290 -19.08 15.39 5.29
C ASP A 290 -18.55 13.98 5.61
N LEU A 291 -17.57 13.50 4.84
CA LEU A 291 -16.99 12.17 5.06
C LEU A 291 -16.29 12.14 6.43
N PRO A 292 -16.61 11.19 7.33
CA PRO A 292 -15.94 11.11 8.62
C PRO A 292 -14.54 10.50 8.45
N VAL A 293 -13.53 11.36 8.56
CA VAL A 293 -12.12 11.03 8.37
C VAL A 293 -11.37 11.28 9.68
N PRO A 294 -11.38 10.33 10.63
CA PRO A 294 -10.67 10.48 11.88
C PRO A 294 -9.15 10.46 11.70
N ASN A 295 -8.64 9.76 10.69
CA ASN A 295 -7.21 9.64 10.42
C ASN A 295 -6.91 10.09 8.99
N LEU A 296 -6.02 11.07 8.85
CA LEU A 296 -5.58 11.59 7.56
C LEU A 296 -4.05 11.53 7.48
N GLU A 297 -3.55 10.88 6.45
CA GLU A 297 -2.13 10.87 6.12
C GLU A 297 -1.94 11.60 4.80
N ILE A 298 -1.06 12.60 4.77
CA ILE A 298 -0.72 13.38 3.60
C ILE A 298 0.77 13.22 3.37
N GLY A 299 1.15 12.46 2.34
CA GLY A 299 2.51 12.06 2.10
C GLY A 299 3.02 12.31 0.68
N ASN A 300 4.00 13.19 0.53
CA ASN A 300 4.89 13.15 -0.63
C ASN A 300 6.30 13.59 -0.23
N SER A 301 7.29 12.80 -0.65
CA SER A 301 8.71 13.17 -0.63
C SER A 301 9.08 14.30 -1.61
N ARG A 302 8.13 14.87 -2.34
CA ARG A 302 8.30 16.01 -3.25
C ARG A 302 7.28 17.12 -3.06
N TRP A 303 6.33 17.01 -2.13
CA TRP A 303 5.43 18.14 -1.87
C TRP A 303 6.18 19.18 -1.07
N THR A 304 6.52 20.25 -1.79
CA THR A 304 6.78 21.52 -1.16
C THR A 304 5.40 22.06 -0.76
N PHE A 305 5.08 22.02 0.53
CA PHE A 305 4.03 22.90 1.04
C PHE A 305 4.59 24.30 0.89
N THR A 306 4.37 24.89 -0.29
CA THR A 306 4.86 26.23 -0.54
C THR A 306 4.18 27.14 0.48
N THR A 307 5.03 27.84 1.21
CA THR A 307 4.67 28.85 2.19
C THR A 307 3.91 30.02 1.60
N GLN A 308 3.84 30.09 0.26
CA GLN A 308 3.01 31.03 -0.45
C GLN A 308 1.63 31.11 0.18
N LYS A 309 1.26 32.34 0.54
CA LYS A 309 0.03 32.67 1.26
C LYS A 309 -1.11 31.76 0.78
N LEU A 310 -1.55 30.83 1.63
CA LEU A 310 -2.84 30.18 1.44
C LEU A 310 -3.85 31.31 1.27
N ARG A 311 -4.64 31.23 0.20
CA ARG A 311 -5.73 32.19 0.02
C ARG A 311 -6.78 31.91 1.11
N ASP A 312 -7.54 32.91 1.54
CA ASP A 312 -8.54 32.75 2.60
C ASP A 312 -9.51 31.60 2.35
N TYR A 313 -9.89 31.39 1.08
CA TYR A 313 -10.72 30.24 0.71
C TYR A 313 -10.03 28.90 0.98
N GLU A 314 -8.71 28.78 0.80
CA GLU A 314 -7.96 27.53 1.05
C GLU A 314 -7.95 27.24 2.55
N ILE A 315 -7.69 28.25 3.37
CA ILE A 315 -7.76 28.18 4.84
C ILE A 315 -9.12 27.65 5.29
N GLN A 316 -10.22 28.19 4.72
CA GLN A 316 -11.57 27.74 5.02
C GLN A 316 -11.84 26.30 4.57
N VAL A 317 -11.34 25.90 3.39
CA VAL A 317 -11.47 24.53 2.87
C VAL A 317 -10.78 23.55 3.82
N TYR A 318 -9.52 23.82 4.18
CA TYR A 318 -8.75 22.95 5.06
C TYR A 318 -9.35 22.87 6.47
N GLY A 319 -9.67 24.02 7.11
CA GLY A 319 -10.16 24.04 8.49
C GLY A 319 -11.46 23.26 8.65
N ASN A 320 -12.34 23.29 7.64
CA ASN A 320 -13.54 22.47 7.64
C ASN A 320 -13.29 21.00 7.32
N ALA A 321 -12.36 20.68 6.41
CA ALA A 321 -11.97 19.30 6.10
C ALA A 321 -11.35 18.60 7.33
N PHE A 322 -10.73 19.36 8.23
CA PHE A 322 -10.09 18.84 9.44
C PHE A 322 -11.00 18.84 10.68
N ARG A 323 -12.28 19.21 10.56
CA ARG A 323 -13.17 19.37 11.71
C ARG A 323 -13.28 18.10 12.58
N ASN A 324 -13.37 16.93 11.94
CA ASN A 324 -13.54 15.63 12.63
C ASN A 324 -12.23 14.85 12.73
N LEU A 325 -11.09 15.51 12.50
CA LEU A 325 -9.80 14.84 12.40
C LEU A 325 -9.22 14.60 13.79
N LYS A 326 -8.92 13.34 14.10
CA LYS A 326 -8.27 12.92 15.35
C LYS A 326 -6.77 12.70 15.20
N SER A 327 -6.34 12.21 14.04
CA SER A 327 -4.94 11.94 13.74
C SER A 327 -4.56 12.52 12.38
N LEU A 328 -3.50 13.32 12.35
CA LEU A 328 -2.91 13.86 11.13
C LEU A 328 -1.46 13.40 11.02
N LYS A 329 -1.10 12.80 9.89
CA LYS A 329 0.28 12.46 9.54
C LYS A 329 0.72 13.20 8.29
N LEU A 330 1.74 14.03 8.40
CA LEU A 330 2.28 14.85 7.33
C LEU A 330 3.70 14.43 6.99
N PHE A 331 3.96 14.21 5.70
CA PHE A 331 5.32 14.12 5.19
C PHE A 331 5.67 15.40 4.46
N ILE A 332 6.78 16.01 4.87
CA ILE A 332 7.26 17.27 4.32
C ILE A 332 8.65 17.02 3.75
N SER A 333 8.87 17.30 2.47
CA SER A 333 10.16 17.01 1.85
C SER A 333 11.11 18.20 1.80
N GLU A 334 10.56 19.39 1.61
CA GLU A 334 11.35 20.61 1.44
C GLU A 334 10.43 21.83 1.55
N LEU A 335 10.76 22.81 2.40
CA LEU A 335 10.23 24.16 2.21
C LEU A 335 11.18 24.85 1.25
N VAL A 336 10.76 25.07 0.01
CA VAL A 336 11.42 26.04 -0.86
C VAL A 336 11.14 27.39 -0.22
N ALA A 337 12.09 27.87 0.59
CA ALA A 337 12.08 29.25 1.02
C ALA A 337 12.30 30.06 -0.25
N ASP A 338 11.26 30.77 -0.67
CA ASP A 338 11.41 31.81 -1.67
C ASP A 338 12.47 32.78 -1.11
N THR A 339 13.68 32.73 -1.67
CA THR A 339 14.87 33.36 -1.10
C THR A 339 14.71 34.87 -0.96
N HIS A 340 13.73 35.43 -1.65
CA HIS A 340 13.40 36.85 -1.65
C HIS A 340 12.37 37.28 -0.60
N ASN A 341 11.71 36.36 0.12
CA ASN A 341 10.68 36.74 1.10
C ASN A 341 10.84 35.97 2.42
N GLN A 342 11.85 36.39 3.20
CA GLN A 342 12.22 35.71 4.45
C GLN A 342 11.12 35.73 5.52
N ASP A 343 10.11 36.61 5.42
CA ASP A 343 9.06 36.77 6.44
C ASP A 343 7.71 36.11 6.08
N ALA A 344 7.46 35.77 4.81
CA ALA A 344 6.16 35.27 4.37
C ALA A 344 5.93 33.75 4.59
N GLY A 345 6.88 33.08 5.24
CA GLY A 345 7.08 31.63 5.17
C GLY A 345 6.10 30.74 5.98
N SER A 346 6.18 30.79 7.29
CA SER A 346 5.68 29.68 8.13
C SER A 346 4.16 29.69 8.39
N GLY A 347 3.40 30.60 7.80
CA GLY A 347 2.25 31.18 8.49
C GLY A 347 0.89 30.50 8.40
N LEU A 348 0.59 29.60 7.45
CA LEU A 348 -0.82 29.32 7.15
C LEU A 348 -1.28 27.87 7.26
N LEU A 349 -0.40 26.88 7.06
CA LEU A 349 -0.83 25.49 7.21
C LEU A 349 -1.00 25.10 8.68
N MET A 350 -0.10 25.56 9.56
CA MET A 350 -0.16 25.17 10.98
C MET A 350 -1.32 25.79 11.75
N PRO A 351 -1.68 27.08 11.57
CA PRO A 351 -2.90 27.62 12.18
C PRO A 351 -4.17 26.91 11.70
N VAL A 352 -4.20 26.48 10.44
CA VAL A 352 -5.29 25.71 9.87
C VAL A 352 -5.40 24.31 10.50
N ILE A 353 -4.26 23.65 10.72
CA ILE A 353 -4.22 22.33 11.38
C ILE A 353 -4.58 22.48 12.86
N ALA A 354 -4.07 23.51 13.54
CA ALA A 354 -4.38 23.77 14.95
C ALA A 354 -5.84 24.21 15.17
N ALA A 355 -6.49 24.72 14.13
CA ALA A 355 -7.93 24.99 14.16
C ALA A 355 -8.78 23.71 14.14
N ALA A 356 -8.20 22.52 13.88
CA ALA A 356 -8.89 21.25 14.05
C ALA A 356 -9.16 21.01 15.55
N PRO A 357 -10.43 21.09 15.99
CA PRO A 357 -10.74 21.13 17.42
C PRO A 357 -10.43 19.80 18.13
N ASP A 358 -10.54 18.69 17.41
CA ASP A 358 -10.46 17.33 17.95
C ASP A 358 -9.15 16.62 17.60
N LEU A 359 -8.14 17.36 17.11
CA LEU A 359 -6.86 16.76 16.71
C LEU A 359 -6.08 16.32 17.95
N GLU A 360 -6.05 14.99 18.17
CA GLU A 360 -5.38 14.36 19.30
C GLU A 360 -3.94 13.95 18.96
N VAL A 361 -3.67 13.59 17.70
CA VAL A 361 -2.39 13.01 17.28
C VAL A 361 -1.85 13.73 16.04
N LEU A 362 -0.64 14.27 16.15
CA LEU A 362 0.04 14.94 15.04
C LEU A 362 1.40 14.29 14.79
N HIS A 363 1.58 13.71 13.60
CA HIS A 363 2.86 13.23 13.11
C HIS A 363 3.37 14.15 12.01
N VAL A 364 4.56 14.72 12.19
CA VAL A 364 5.24 15.50 11.17
C VAL A 364 6.59 14.86 10.88
N ILE A 365 6.70 14.29 9.69
CA ILE A 365 7.86 13.54 9.24
C ILE A 365 8.51 14.34 8.12
N HIS A 366 9.76 14.75 8.32
CA HIS A 366 10.54 15.28 7.22
C HIS A 366 11.03 14.13 6.35
N ALA A 367 10.48 14.01 5.13
CA ALA A 367 10.87 12.99 4.17
C ALA A 367 12.23 13.35 3.58
N LEU A 368 13.30 12.75 4.10
CA LEU A 368 14.62 12.88 3.50
C LEU A 368 14.54 12.43 2.05
N PRO A 369 14.89 13.28 1.07
CA PRO A 369 14.94 12.87 -0.31
C PRO A 369 15.95 11.71 -0.40
N GLY A 370 15.54 10.58 -0.98
CA GLY A 370 16.42 9.44 -1.25
C GLY A 370 17.58 9.74 -2.23
N CYS A 371 17.83 11.01 -2.56
CA CYS A 371 19.03 11.45 -3.25
C CYS A 371 20.21 11.37 -2.28
N GLY A 372 20.96 10.27 -2.30
CA GLY A 372 22.15 10.02 -1.47
C GLY A 372 23.33 11.01 -1.63
N GLY A 373 23.14 12.14 -2.29
CA GLY A 373 24.17 13.17 -2.49
C GLY A 373 23.71 14.62 -2.30
N CYS A 374 22.41 14.88 -2.17
CA CYS A 374 21.88 16.23 -2.06
C CYS A 374 22.03 16.70 -0.60
N ARG A 375 23.18 17.29 -0.24
CA ARG A 375 23.36 17.95 1.06
C ARG A 375 22.41 19.14 1.13
N LEU A 376 21.30 18.97 1.84
CA LEU A 376 20.29 19.98 2.15
C LEU A 376 20.88 21.09 3.03
N ARG A 377 21.77 21.93 2.48
CA ARG A 377 22.26 23.14 3.12
C ARG A 377 21.20 24.22 2.95
N GLY A 378 20.57 24.65 4.04
CA GLY A 378 19.66 25.81 4.04
C GLY A 378 18.18 25.51 4.30
N LEU A 379 17.80 24.27 4.65
CA LEU A 379 16.41 24.01 4.98
C LEU A 379 16.02 24.69 6.30
N ASN A 380 15.02 25.55 6.20
CA ASN A 380 14.34 26.20 7.32
C ASN A 380 13.43 25.21 8.08
N LEU A 381 13.88 23.98 8.36
CA LEU A 381 13.10 22.98 9.11
C LEU A 381 12.67 23.50 10.48
N HIS A 382 13.52 24.34 11.09
CA HIS A 382 13.19 25.04 12.32
C HIS A 382 11.94 25.91 12.20
N ARG A 383 11.61 26.45 11.02
CA ARG A 383 10.41 27.26 10.82
C ARG A 383 9.14 26.40 10.84
N ILE A 384 9.21 25.16 10.35
CA ILE A 384 8.08 24.22 10.45
C ILE A 384 7.83 23.92 11.92
N ALA A 385 8.88 23.56 12.65
CA ALA A 385 8.79 23.31 14.09
C ALA A 385 8.26 24.54 14.83
N SER A 386 8.81 25.74 14.57
CA SER A 386 8.30 26.99 15.16
C SER A 386 6.85 27.28 14.79
N ALA A 387 6.41 26.97 13.56
CA ALA A 387 5.02 27.13 13.15
C ALA A 387 4.09 26.19 13.89
N ILE A 388 4.51 24.94 14.13
CA ILE A 388 3.77 23.98 14.96
C ILE A 388 3.71 24.54 16.39
N PHE A 389 4.83 24.99 16.94
CA PHE A 389 4.93 25.48 18.32
C PHE A 389 4.19 26.79 18.56
N ALA A 390 4.02 27.62 17.54
CA ALA A 390 3.21 28.82 17.60
C ALA A 390 1.70 28.53 17.46
N ALA A 391 1.33 27.30 17.07
CA ALA A 391 -0.04 26.94 16.82
C ALA A 391 -0.70 26.40 18.10
N LYS A 392 -1.91 26.89 18.40
CA LYS A 392 -2.63 26.57 19.65
C LYS A 392 -3.55 25.38 19.47
N PHE A 393 -3.06 24.19 19.80
CA PHE A 393 -3.87 22.97 19.72
C PHE A 393 -4.72 22.77 20.97
N ARG A 394 -6.04 22.66 20.83
CA ARG A 394 -6.94 22.52 21.99
C ARG A 394 -6.92 21.12 22.61
N SER A 395 -6.69 20.09 21.79
CA SER A 395 -6.91 18.68 22.18
C SER A 395 -5.71 17.78 21.89
N LEU A 396 -4.54 18.35 21.58
CA LEU A 396 -3.38 17.57 21.14
C LEU A 396 -2.78 16.79 22.32
N LYS A 397 -2.82 15.46 22.21
CA LYS A 397 -2.28 14.50 23.17
C LYS A 397 -0.92 13.95 22.76
N LYS A 398 -0.69 13.73 21.46
CA LYS A 398 0.52 13.08 20.95
C LYS A 398 1.13 13.89 19.82
N LEU A 399 2.40 14.25 19.99
CA LEU A 399 3.18 14.94 18.97
C LEU A 399 4.40 14.10 18.57
N HIS A 400 4.48 13.74 17.29
CA HIS A 400 5.61 13.01 16.73
C HIS A 400 6.31 13.85 15.69
N LEU A 401 7.59 14.13 15.92
CA LEU A 401 8.45 14.91 15.04
C LEU A 401 9.60 14.03 14.57
N GLU A 402 9.69 13.76 13.27
CA GLU A 402 10.79 12.97 12.70
C GLU A 402 11.61 13.80 11.71
N SER A 403 12.93 13.77 11.86
CA SER A 403 13.90 14.40 10.95
C SER A 403 13.76 15.93 10.81
N LEU A 404 13.24 16.61 11.84
CA LEU A 404 13.10 18.07 11.89
C LEU A 404 14.22 18.75 12.68
N GLY A 405 14.58 19.97 12.28
CA GLY A 405 15.40 20.87 13.09
C GLY A 405 14.51 21.57 14.12
N ILE A 406 14.83 21.44 15.41
CA ILE A 406 14.00 21.96 16.50
C ILE A 406 14.84 22.99 17.29
N ARG A 407 14.25 24.16 17.58
CA ARG A 407 14.85 25.15 18.47
C ARG A 407 14.35 24.94 19.89
N GLY A 408 15.25 24.97 20.87
CA GLY A 408 14.93 24.67 22.27
C GLY A 408 13.88 25.62 22.87
N ARG A 409 14.02 26.93 22.67
CA ARG A 409 13.11 27.95 23.22
C ARG A 409 11.65 27.80 22.73
N PRO A 410 11.37 27.76 21.42
CA PRO A 410 10.02 27.50 20.92
C PRO A 410 9.41 26.20 21.43
N LEU A 411 10.21 25.13 21.51
CA LEU A 411 9.74 23.86 22.06
C LEU A 411 9.37 23.98 23.54
N ALA A 412 10.21 24.63 24.36
CA ALA A 412 9.93 24.83 25.78
C ALA A 412 8.64 25.64 26.00
N SER A 413 8.44 26.72 25.24
CA SER A 413 7.20 27.52 25.30
C SER A 413 5.97 26.69 24.92
N PHE A 414 6.06 25.88 23.86
CA PHE A 414 4.99 25.00 23.43
C PHE A 414 4.63 23.95 24.48
N LEU A 415 5.64 23.31 25.08
CA LEU A 415 5.43 22.31 26.12
C LEU A 415 4.75 22.89 27.35
N LYS A 416 5.13 24.12 27.74
CA LYS A 416 4.48 24.84 28.83
C LYS A 416 3.02 25.20 28.50
N GLU A 417 2.73 25.61 27.27
CA GLU A 417 1.35 25.91 26.84
C GLU A 417 0.47 24.64 26.78
N HIS A 418 1.05 23.48 26.45
CA HIS A 418 0.34 22.20 26.32
C HIS A 418 0.58 21.23 27.47
N GLU A 419 1.02 21.71 28.64
CA GLU A 419 1.35 20.86 29.79
C GLU A 419 0.17 19.99 30.26
N THR A 420 -1.05 20.48 30.12
CA THR A 420 -2.26 19.77 30.56
C THR A 420 -2.86 18.85 29.49
N THR A 421 -2.55 19.07 28.22
CA THR A 421 -3.16 18.32 27.10
C THR A 421 -2.23 17.27 26.51
N LEU A 422 -0.91 17.54 26.49
CA LEU A 422 0.08 16.71 25.81
C LEU A 422 0.53 15.56 26.70
N GLU A 423 0.18 14.34 26.31
CA GLU A 423 0.54 13.10 27.00
C GLU A 423 1.92 12.58 26.58
N LYS A 424 2.26 12.72 25.29
CA LYS A 424 3.48 12.13 24.70
C LYS A 424 4.08 13.01 23.61
N ILE A 425 5.41 13.17 23.66
CA ILE A 425 6.21 13.72 22.56
C ILE A 425 7.25 12.70 22.12
N SER A 426 7.39 12.52 20.81
CA SER A 426 8.38 11.62 20.24
C SER A 426 9.17 12.38 19.19
N ILE A 427 10.48 12.52 19.42
CA ILE A 427 11.40 13.22 18.54
C ILE A 427 12.42 12.21 18.01
N LYS A 428 12.31 11.85 16.73
CA LYS A 428 13.19 10.88 16.08
C LYS A 428 14.06 11.55 15.03
N ARG A 429 15.35 11.20 14.98
CA ARG A 429 16.30 11.68 13.95
C ARG A 429 16.38 13.21 13.79
N GLY A 430 15.90 13.97 14.77
CA GLY A 430 15.91 15.42 14.77
C GLY A 430 17.30 15.99 15.07
N PHE A 431 17.41 17.31 14.96
CA PHE A 431 18.56 18.05 15.45
C PHE A 431 18.05 19.19 16.33
N LEU A 432 18.41 19.19 17.60
CA LEU A 432 18.18 20.35 18.45
C LEU A 432 19.27 21.38 18.16
N ARG A 433 18.89 22.57 17.69
CA ARG A 433 19.83 23.69 17.61
C ARG A 433 19.82 24.44 18.94
N VAL A 434 20.96 24.45 19.61
CA VAL A 434 21.25 25.30 20.78
C VAL A 434 21.78 26.67 20.33
N GLU A 435 21.44 27.10 19.11
CA GLU A 435 21.79 28.44 18.64
C GLU A 435 21.01 29.45 19.49
N GLU A 436 21.73 30.39 20.12
CA GLU A 436 21.24 31.58 20.83
C GLU A 436 20.81 31.43 22.31
N LEU A 437 21.44 30.55 23.08
CA LEU A 437 21.55 30.83 24.52
C LEU A 437 22.73 31.78 24.72
N HIS A 438 22.42 33.06 24.99
CA HIS A 438 23.42 34.00 25.47
C HIS A 438 24.06 33.40 26.74
N PRO A 439 25.39 33.47 26.95
CA PRO A 439 26.05 32.90 28.14
C PRO A 439 25.45 33.38 29.47
N ASP A 440 24.92 34.60 29.48
CA ASP A 440 24.26 35.19 30.66
C ASP A 440 22.80 34.72 30.87
N GLN A 441 22.25 33.96 29.92
CA GLN A 441 20.90 33.35 29.98
C GLN A 441 20.96 31.83 30.17
N VAL A 442 22.10 31.29 30.64
CA VAL A 442 22.29 29.87 31.00
C VAL A 442 21.36 29.42 32.16
N GLN A 443 20.58 30.34 32.75
CA GLN A 443 19.45 29.99 33.63
C GLN A 443 18.20 29.49 32.89
N ASP A 444 18.13 29.63 31.56
CA ASP A 444 17.08 29.01 30.75
C ASP A 444 17.25 27.48 30.80
N ARG A 445 16.46 26.85 31.68
CA ARG A 445 16.33 25.40 31.76
C ARG A 445 16.27 24.80 30.37
N THR A 446 17.11 23.81 30.12
CA THR A 446 17.09 23.12 28.83
C THR A 446 15.71 22.50 28.60
N ALA A 447 15.23 22.44 27.35
CA ALA A 447 13.92 21.84 27.06
C ALA A 447 13.79 20.40 27.62
N LEU A 448 14.91 19.69 27.73
CA LEU A 448 15.02 18.39 28.40
C LEU A 448 14.79 18.45 29.93
N GLU A 449 15.25 19.50 30.60
CA GLU A 449 14.97 19.71 32.03
C GLU A 449 13.50 20.08 32.24
N VAL A 450 12.94 20.95 31.39
CA VAL A 450 11.49 21.26 31.41
C VAL A 450 10.67 19.97 31.24
N LEU A 451 11.03 19.11 30.27
CA LEU A 451 10.35 17.84 30.04
C LEU A 451 10.45 16.86 31.22
N LYS A 452 11.57 16.86 31.95
CA LYS A 452 11.77 16.00 33.13
C LYS A 452 10.94 16.43 34.34
N GLU A 453 10.57 17.71 34.39
CA GLU A 453 9.85 18.29 35.53
C GLU A 453 8.33 18.35 35.35
N MET A 454 7.81 18.18 34.12
CA MET A 454 6.36 18.20 33.85
C MET A 454 5.65 17.00 34.51
N SER A 455 4.97 17.26 35.62
CA SER A 455 4.21 16.27 36.39
C SER A 455 2.94 15.87 35.63
N GLY A 456 2.99 14.78 34.88
CA GLY A 456 1.88 14.28 34.07
C GLY A 456 2.29 13.81 32.67
N PHE A 457 3.50 14.16 32.25
CA PHE A 457 4.05 13.77 30.97
C PHE A 457 4.40 12.26 30.96
N GLN A 458 3.66 11.45 30.20
CA GLN A 458 3.79 9.98 30.25
C GLN A 458 4.96 9.43 29.42
N GLY A 459 5.58 10.24 28.56
CA GLY A 459 6.74 9.76 27.81
C GLY A 459 7.38 10.79 26.89
N LEU A 460 8.64 11.09 27.16
CA LEU A 460 9.58 11.65 26.19
C LEU A 460 10.27 10.49 25.48
N GLU A 461 9.93 10.26 24.22
CA GLU A 461 10.69 9.32 23.39
C GLU A 461 11.67 10.09 22.51
N VAL A 462 12.92 10.07 22.93
CA VAL A 462 14.05 10.63 22.18
C VAL A 462 14.91 9.47 21.71
N ASP A 463 15.22 9.45 20.42
CA ASP A 463 16.13 8.45 19.83
C ASP A 463 17.56 8.67 20.35
N ASP A 464 18.34 7.61 20.57
CA ASP A 464 19.73 7.65 21.06
C ASP A 464 20.61 8.60 20.23
N VAL A 465 20.35 8.65 18.91
CA VAL A 465 21.04 9.55 17.98
C VAL A 465 20.80 11.03 18.31
N PHE A 466 19.59 11.37 18.77
CA PHE A 466 19.26 12.73 19.16
C PHE A 466 19.94 13.09 20.48
N GLU A 467 19.94 12.18 21.46
CA GLU A 467 20.58 12.40 22.75
C GLU A 467 22.10 12.61 22.59
N ASP A 468 22.79 11.77 21.81
CA ASP A 468 24.22 11.95 21.51
C ASP A 468 24.52 13.31 20.86
N ARG A 469 23.68 13.72 19.89
CA ARG A 469 23.83 15.04 19.24
C ARG A 469 23.58 16.19 20.19
N PHE A 470 22.59 16.08 21.07
CA PHE A 470 22.30 17.08 22.08
C PHE A 470 23.47 17.26 23.04
N GLN A 471 24.03 16.15 23.55
CA GLN A 471 25.19 16.20 24.45
C GLN A 471 26.42 16.78 23.75
N LYS A 472 26.64 16.48 22.47
CA LYS A 472 27.73 17.08 21.67
C LYS A 472 27.54 18.58 21.49
N SER A 473 26.33 19.04 21.18
CA SER A 473 26.04 20.48 21.10
C SER A 473 26.21 21.19 22.44
N LYS A 474 25.80 20.57 23.55
CA LYS A 474 25.99 21.11 24.91
C LYS A 474 27.46 21.25 25.32
N ARG A 475 28.35 20.39 24.82
CA ARG A 475 29.80 20.48 25.08
C ARG A 475 30.51 21.51 24.19
N ALA A 476 29.91 21.85 23.06
CA ALA A 476 30.47 22.79 22.09
C ALA A 476 30.05 24.25 22.36
N ALA A 477 28.88 24.44 22.97
CA ALA A 477 28.44 25.70 23.57
C ALA A 477 29.08 25.86 24.96
#